data_AF-A0A223P7Z0-F1
#
_entry.id   AF-A0A223P7Z0-F1
#
_cell.length_a   1.000
_cell.length_b   1.000
_cell.length_c   1.000
_cell.angle_alpha   90.00
_cell.angle_beta   90.00
_cell.angle_gamma   90.00
#
_symmetry.space_group_name_H-M   'P 1'
#
loop_
_entity.id
_entity.type
_entity.pdbx_description
1 polymer ?
#
loop_
_entity_poly.entity_id
_entity_poly.type
_entity_poly.pdbx_seq_one_letter_code
_entity_poly.pdbx_strand_id
1 'polypeptide(L)'
;MPSQIGVTPGLASYTDCFPPLTFTPLASGGVPPFGADFNGILNAITQAVRWACAGGQYPYDATFSTAVGGYPAGAIVQRADGTGEWLNLTDNNTTNPETGGAGWVPMDNYGITAVTGLTNTNVTLTALQYARNTTTFAGTLTGNVQIIFPATLQTWTVINNTTGAFTVTCKTASGTGAAVAQGGQQLFWGDGTNLNTLSGNSAIVLNVGNATAPTHAMNQQTADARYALSASAMGKNRFINGAMVIDQRNAGASKTFTAAAVLHRSLVCILHRCQHYWTAL
;
A
#
# COMPACT_ATOMS: atom_id res chain seq x y z
N MET A 1 43.33 15.62 -14.44
CA MET A 1 44.26 16.03 -15.52
C MET A 1 44.31 14.93 -16.57
N PRO A 2 44.41 15.26 -17.87
CA PRO A 2 44.70 14.31 -18.92
C PRO A 2 46.05 13.62 -18.70
N SER A 3 46.33 12.61 -19.54
CA SER A 3 47.63 11.94 -19.64
C SER A 3 48.82 12.90 -19.55
N GLN A 4 49.86 12.50 -18.82
CA GLN A 4 51.10 13.27 -18.67
C GLN A 4 52.31 12.56 -19.28
N ILE A 5 52.12 11.37 -19.84
CA ILE A 5 53.18 10.64 -20.56
C ILE A 5 53.64 11.49 -21.74
N GLY A 6 54.94 11.80 -21.78
CA GLY A 6 55.55 12.60 -22.85
C GLY A 6 55.28 14.11 -22.79
N VAL A 7 54.56 14.60 -21.77
CA VAL A 7 54.29 16.03 -21.56
C VAL A 7 55.22 16.61 -20.50
N THR A 8 55.08 16.13 -19.26
CA THR A 8 55.90 16.57 -18.12
C THR A 8 56.59 15.34 -17.53
N PRO A 9 57.93 15.22 -17.63
CA PRO A 9 58.65 14.06 -17.09
C PRO A 9 58.33 13.82 -15.62
N GLY A 10 57.91 12.59 -15.29
CA GLY A 10 57.64 12.15 -13.93
C GLY A 10 56.27 12.56 -13.34
N LEU A 11 55.49 13.43 -14.01
CA LEU A 11 54.21 13.92 -13.48
C LEU A 11 53.13 12.84 -13.62
N ALA A 12 52.40 12.54 -12.54
CA ALA A 12 51.31 11.58 -12.55
C ALA A 12 50.01 12.17 -13.14
N SER A 13 49.07 11.30 -13.52
CA SER A 13 47.69 11.68 -13.86
C SER A 13 46.68 10.66 -13.36
N TYR A 14 45.40 11.03 -13.31
CA TYR A 14 44.33 10.07 -12.98
C TYR A 14 44.09 9.04 -14.09
N THR A 15 44.54 9.33 -15.32
CA THR A 15 44.37 8.43 -16.46
C THR A 15 45.48 7.37 -16.53
N ASP A 16 46.74 7.78 -16.35
CA ASP A 16 47.90 6.90 -16.54
C ASP A 16 48.61 6.53 -15.23
N CYS A 17 48.14 7.05 -14.10
CA CYS A 17 48.86 6.98 -12.83
C CYS A 17 50.28 7.55 -12.96
N PHE A 18 51.30 6.88 -12.41
CA PHE A 18 52.69 7.29 -12.53
C PHE A 18 53.27 6.91 -13.91
N PRO A 19 53.97 7.82 -14.62
CA PRO A 19 54.48 7.54 -15.95
C PRO A 19 55.71 6.60 -15.90
N PRO A 20 56.05 5.86 -16.99
CA PRO A 20 57.14 4.88 -17.02
C PRO A 20 58.51 5.39 -16.53
N LEU A 21 58.81 6.68 -16.73
CA LEU A 21 60.05 7.31 -16.26
C LEU A 21 60.22 7.23 -14.73
N THR A 22 59.13 7.14 -13.97
CA THR A 22 59.15 6.98 -12.51
C THR A 22 59.58 5.60 -12.04
N PHE A 23 59.56 4.61 -12.94
CA PHE A 23 60.00 3.25 -12.66
C PHE A 23 61.39 2.95 -13.24
N THR A 24 62.06 3.94 -13.81
CA THR A 24 63.41 3.80 -14.37
C THR A 24 64.46 4.24 -13.33
N PRO A 25 65.61 3.55 -13.19
CA PRO A 25 66.68 4.01 -12.31
C PRO A 25 67.16 5.42 -12.65
N LEU A 26 67.52 6.20 -11.62
CA LEU A 26 68.10 7.54 -11.79
C LEU A 26 69.34 7.53 -12.70
N ALA A 27 70.19 6.51 -12.55
CA ALA A 27 71.38 6.31 -13.37
C ALA A 27 71.07 6.06 -14.86
N SER A 28 69.83 5.70 -15.19
CA SER A 28 69.34 5.47 -16.55
C SER A 28 68.39 6.58 -17.03
N GLY A 29 68.39 7.75 -16.36
CA GLY A 29 67.57 8.91 -16.75
C GLY A 29 66.13 8.89 -16.21
N GLY A 30 65.82 8.04 -15.23
CA GLY A 30 64.52 8.04 -14.57
C GLY A 30 64.26 9.31 -13.74
N VAL A 31 62.98 9.61 -13.53
CA VAL A 31 62.53 10.78 -12.75
C VAL A 31 61.67 10.28 -11.60
N PRO A 32 62.09 10.45 -10.32
CA PRO A 32 61.30 9.99 -9.19
C PRO A 32 59.89 10.60 -9.17
N PRO A 33 58.88 9.89 -8.63
CA PRO A 33 57.55 10.46 -8.52
C PRO A 33 57.52 11.69 -7.61
N PHE A 34 56.69 12.68 -7.97
CA PHE A 34 56.57 13.90 -7.19
C PHE A 34 55.81 13.65 -5.88
N GLY A 35 56.31 14.23 -4.77
CA GLY A 35 55.63 14.15 -3.47
C GLY A 35 54.23 14.79 -3.48
N ALA A 36 54.01 15.79 -4.34
CA ALA A 36 52.68 16.37 -4.56
C ALA A 36 51.70 15.36 -5.17
N ASP A 37 52.16 14.53 -6.12
CA ASP A 37 51.34 13.50 -6.75
C ASP A 37 50.97 12.40 -5.76
N PHE A 38 51.92 11.97 -4.92
CA PHE A 38 51.67 11.04 -3.82
C PHE A 38 50.66 11.59 -2.82
N ASN A 39 50.86 12.82 -2.35
CA ASN A 39 49.95 13.45 -1.40
C ASN A 39 48.56 13.63 -2.02
N GLY A 40 48.48 13.97 -3.31
CA GLY A 40 47.22 14.12 -4.04
C GLY A 40 46.43 12.81 -4.11
N ILE A 41 47.04 11.71 -4.58
CA ILE A 41 46.33 10.43 -4.72
C ILE A 41 45.98 9.82 -3.37
N LEU A 42 46.86 9.92 -2.35
CA LEU A 42 46.56 9.45 -1.00
C LEU A 42 45.41 10.24 -0.38
N ASN A 43 45.37 11.55 -0.62
CA ASN A 43 44.26 12.38 -0.17
C ASN A 43 42.95 11.97 -0.88
N ALA A 44 42.95 11.77 -2.20
CA ALA A 44 41.77 11.32 -2.94
C ALA A 44 41.24 9.96 -2.47
N ILE A 45 42.11 8.97 -2.29
CA ILE A 45 41.73 7.64 -1.78
C ILE A 45 41.18 7.75 -0.36
N THR A 46 41.87 8.46 0.54
CA THR A 46 41.45 8.57 1.94
C THR A 46 40.16 9.37 2.10
N GLN A 47 39.83 10.30 1.19
CA GLN A 47 38.51 10.93 1.17
C GLN A 47 37.38 9.92 0.94
N ALA A 48 37.52 9.02 -0.04
CA ALA A 48 36.52 7.98 -0.30
C ALA A 48 36.41 6.99 0.88
N VAL A 49 37.54 6.62 1.49
CA VAL A 49 37.55 5.77 2.69
C VAL A 49 36.84 6.45 3.86
N ARG A 50 37.12 7.74 4.11
CA ARG A 50 36.47 8.51 5.17
C ARG A 50 34.96 8.61 4.96
N TRP A 51 34.51 8.80 3.72
CA TRP A 51 33.09 8.78 3.38
C TRP A 51 32.46 7.43 3.71
N ALA A 52 33.07 6.32 3.27
CA ALA A 52 32.58 4.98 3.57
C ALA A 52 32.55 4.68 5.08
N CYS A 53 33.60 5.05 5.83
CA CYS A 53 33.64 4.89 7.29
C CYS A 53 32.58 5.75 8.02
N ALA A 54 32.12 6.85 7.42
CA ALA A 54 31.04 7.65 7.95
C ALA A 54 29.64 7.05 7.64
N GLY A 55 29.57 5.89 7.00
CA GLY A 55 28.31 5.28 6.54
C GLY A 55 27.79 5.89 5.23
N GLY A 56 28.62 6.66 4.54
CA GLY A 56 28.28 7.29 3.28
C GLY A 56 28.11 6.27 2.15
N GLN A 57 27.09 6.49 1.33
CA GLN A 57 26.80 5.70 0.14
C GLN A 57 26.96 6.56 -1.12
N TYR A 58 27.01 5.92 -2.28
CA TYR A 58 27.14 6.61 -3.55
C TYR A 58 25.88 6.41 -4.39
N PRO A 59 25.31 7.47 -4.97
CA PRO A 59 24.24 7.33 -5.93
C PRO A 59 24.75 6.68 -7.23
N TYR A 60 23.81 6.26 -8.08
CA TYR A 60 24.16 5.84 -9.43
C TYR A 60 24.91 6.96 -10.17
N ASP A 61 26.05 6.62 -10.76
CA ASP A 61 26.86 7.51 -11.60
C ASP A 61 27.07 6.88 -12.97
N ALA A 62 26.55 7.52 -14.01
CA ALA A 62 26.62 7.02 -15.38
C ALA A 62 28.06 6.98 -15.93
N THR A 63 28.91 7.91 -15.50
CA THR A 63 30.31 8.00 -15.93
C THR A 63 31.11 6.85 -15.31
N PHE A 64 30.93 6.62 -14.01
CA PHE A 64 31.51 5.49 -13.30
C PHE A 64 31.02 4.17 -13.89
N SER A 65 29.71 4.02 -14.08
CA SER A 65 29.11 2.83 -14.69
C SER A 65 29.76 2.52 -16.04
N THR A 66 29.92 3.52 -16.91
CA THR A 66 30.59 3.36 -18.20
C THR A 66 32.07 2.95 -18.04
N ALA A 67 32.78 3.57 -17.10
CA ALA A 67 34.20 3.30 -16.87
C ALA A 67 34.49 1.87 -16.35
N VAL A 68 33.57 1.29 -15.57
CA VAL A 68 33.74 -0.06 -14.98
C VAL A 68 32.99 -1.16 -15.72
N GLY A 69 32.27 -0.84 -16.80
CA GLY A 69 31.49 -1.81 -17.57
C GLY A 69 30.11 -2.16 -16.97
N GLY A 70 29.57 -1.28 -16.12
CA GLY A 70 28.28 -1.43 -15.46
C GLY A 70 28.40 -1.86 -14.00
N TYR A 71 27.33 -1.66 -13.24
CA TYR A 71 27.27 -2.15 -11.87
C TYR A 71 27.05 -3.68 -11.85
N PRO A 72 27.75 -4.45 -11.01
CA PRO A 72 27.53 -5.89 -10.88
C PRO A 72 26.21 -6.19 -10.14
N ALA A 73 25.68 -7.41 -10.29
CA ALA A 73 24.54 -7.86 -9.50
C ALA A 73 24.90 -7.82 -8.00
N GLY A 74 23.95 -7.39 -7.16
CA GLY A 74 24.19 -7.16 -5.74
C GLY A 74 24.77 -5.78 -5.40
N ALA A 75 25.10 -4.95 -6.39
CA ALA A 75 25.49 -3.56 -6.13
C ALA A 75 24.34 -2.79 -5.49
N ILE A 76 24.66 -1.99 -4.48
CA ILE A 76 23.72 -1.08 -3.82
C ILE A 76 24.14 0.34 -4.15
N VAL A 77 23.20 1.13 -4.66
CA VAL A 77 23.40 2.57 -4.91
C VAL A 77 22.36 3.38 -4.15
N GLN A 78 22.79 4.52 -3.63
CA GLN A 78 21.92 5.41 -2.88
C GLN A 78 20.92 6.09 -3.80
N ARG A 79 19.73 6.38 -3.28
CA ARG A 79 18.80 7.31 -3.92
C ARG A 79 19.37 8.71 -3.96
N ALA A 80 19.08 9.46 -5.03
CA ALA A 80 19.54 10.84 -5.17
C ALA A 80 18.97 11.77 -4.09
N ASP A 81 17.81 11.43 -3.51
CA ASP A 81 17.21 12.16 -2.39
C ASP A 81 17.72 11.72 -1.00
N GLY A 82 18.60 10.72 -0.94
CA GLY A 82 19.17 10.19 0.30
C GLY A 82 18.18 9.44 1.21
N THR A 83 16.96 9.16 0.73
CA THR A 83 15.89 8.55 1.56
C THR A 83 15.74 7.04 1.36
N GLY A 84 16.74 6.39 0.76
CA GLY A 84 16.78 4.94 0.59
C GLY A 84 17.80 4.52 -0.44
N GLU A 85 17.65 3.29 -0.91
CA GLU A 85 18.65 2.60 -1.73
C GLU A 85 18.00 1.83 -2.89
N TRP A 86 18.84 1.47 -3.85
CA TRP A 86 18.51 0.58 -4.95
C TRP A 86 19.48 -0.60 -4.98
N LEU A 87 18.93 -1.82 -4.97
CA LEU A 87 19.67 -3.05 -5.17
C LEU A 87 19.63 -3.45 -6.65
N ASN A 88 20.81 -3.67 -7.23
CA ASN A 88 20.96 -4.19 -8.57
C ASN A 88 20.80 -5.70 -8.60
N LEU A 89 20.07 -6.23 -9.57
CA LEU A 89 19.83 -7.66 -9.78
C LEU A 89 20.53 -8.23 -11.01
N THR A 90 21.24 -7.40 -11.78
CA THR A 90 21.81 -7.80 -13.08
C THR A 90 23.28 -7.39 -13.17
N ASP A 91 24.13 -8.28 -13.67
CA ASP A 91 25.53 -7.96 -13.92
C ASP A 91 25.68 -6.93 -15.04
N ASN A 92 26.74 -6.13 -14.96
CA ASN A 92 27.07 -5.11 -15.96
C ASN A 92 25.91 -4.13 -16.23
N ASN A 93 25.10 -3.81 -15.20
CA ASN A 93 23.94 -2.95 -15.35
C ASN A 93 24.38 -1.49 -15.55
N THR A 94 24.12 -0.96 -16.74
CA THR A 94 24.39 0.43 -17.10
C THR A 94 23.18 1.33 -16.98
N THR A 95 22.01 0.81 -16.63
CA THR A 95 20.77 1.60 -16.56
C THR A 95 20.66 2.36 -15.24
N ASN A 96 20.06 3.55 -15.26
CA ASN A 96 19.82 4.34 -14.06
C ASN A 96 18.50 3.92 -13.37
N PRO A 97 18.53 3.49 -12.10
CA PRO A 97 17.34 3.06 -11.37
C PRO A 97 16.26 4.13 -11.29
N GLU A 98 16.63 5.40 -11.15
CA GLU A 98 15.69 6.50 -10.90
C GLU A 98 14.99 7.01 -12.16
N THR A 99 15.48 6.61 -13.33
CA THR A 99 14.84 6.87 -14.62
C THR A 99 14.00 5.69 -15.14
N GLY A 100 13.73 4.70 -14.28
CA GLY A 100 12.98 3.49 -14.64
C GLY A 100 13.85 2.42 -15.32
N GLY A 101 15.16 2.42 -15.07
CA GLY A 101 16.09 1.41 -15.56
C GLY A 101 15.73 0.01 -15.04
N ALA A 102 15.83 -0.99 -15.91
CA ALA A 102 15.54 -2.38 -15.56
C ALA A 102 16.64 -2.98 -14.65
N GLY A 103 16.29 -4.03 -13.91
CA GLY A 103 17.24 -4.76 -13.06
C GLY A 103 17.51 -4.10 -11.70
N TRP A 104 16.75 -3.06 -11.33
CA TRP A 104 16.86 -2.42 -10.02
C TRP A 104 15.61 -2.65 -9.18
N VAL A 105 15.80 -2.93 -7.90
CA VAL A 105 14.72 -3.01 -6.92
C VAL A 105 14.96 -2.06 -5.74
N PRO A 106 13.91 -1.42 -5.22
CA PRO A 106 14.04 -0.48 -4.13
C PRO A 106 14.31 -1.19 -2.79
N MET A 107 15.19 -0.61 -1.97
CA MET A 107 15.58 -1.10 -0.64
C MET A 107 15.60 0.05 0.38
N ASP A 108 15.22 -0.23 1.62
CA ASP A 108 15.31 0.69 2.78
C ASP A 108 14.76 2.12 2.54
N ASN A 109 13.57 2.20 1.94
CA ASN A 109 12.95 3.47 1.57
C ASN A 109 12.19 4.13 2.73
N TYR A 110 12.46 5.40 2.95
CA TYR A 110 11.79 6.24 3.95
C TYR A 110 10.77 7.20 3.33
N GLY A 111 9.70 7.45 4.09
CA GLY A 111 8.69 8.46 3.80
C GLY A 111 7.48 7.94 3.03
N ILE A 112 6.67 8.88 2.56
CA ILE A 112 5.39 8.64 1.86
C ILE A 112 5.44 9.36 0.52
N THR A 113 4.98 8.69 -0.54
CA THR A 113 4.74 9.35 -1.82
C THR A 113 3.36 10.01 -1.81
N ALA A 114 3.28 11.29 -2.17
CA ALA A 114 2.02 11.99 -2.36
C ALA A 114 1.83 12.35 -3.84
N VAL A 115 0.73 11.89 -4.45
CA VAL A 115 0.30 12.30 -5.79
C VAL A 115 -0.92 13.19 -5.63
N THR A 116 -0.75 14.49 -5.90
CA THR A 116 -1.76 15.52 -5.70
C THR A 116 -2.26 16.08 -7.02
N GLY A 117 -3.39 16.79 -6.99
CA GLY A 117 -3.93 17.45 -8.17
C GLY A 117 -4.55 16.49 -9.20
N LEU A 118 -4.95 15.28 -8.78
CA LEU A 118 -5.63 14.34 -9.67
C LEU A 118 -7.02 14.88 -10.08
N THR A 119 -7.29 14.84 -11.39
CA THR A 119 -8.55 15.32 -11.98
C THR A 119 -9.13 14.28 -12.95
N ASN A 120 -8.52 14.10 -14.12
CA ASN A 120 -9.02 13.23 -15.18
C ASN A 120 -7.90 12.64 -16.06
N THR A 121 -6.66 12.67 -15.59
CA THR A 121 -5.49 12.19 -16.34
C THR A 121 -4.82 11.05 -15.61
N ASN A 122 -4.45 10.00 -16.34
CA ASN A 122 -3.71 8.86 -15.80
C ASN A 122 -2.29 9.29 -15.41
N VAL A 123 -1.77 8.72 -14.32
CA VAL A 123 -0.43 9.03 -13.82
C VAL A 123 0.38 7.74 -13.77
N THR A 124 1.58 7.78 -14.36
CA THR A 124 2.59 6.73 -14.15
C THR A 124 3.52 7.16 -13.03
N LEU A 125 3.67 6.32 -12.01
CA LEU A 125 4.58 6.61 -10.92
C LEU A 125 6.02 6.54 -11.40
N THR A 126 6.80 7.56 -11.05
CA THR A 126 8.25 7.55 -11.24
C THR A 126 8.92 6.52 -10.32
N ALA A 127 10.16 6.14 -10.63
CA ALA A 127 10.96 5.28 -9.76
C ALA A 127 11.10 5.83 -8.35
N LEU A 128 11.25 7.14 -8.22
CA LEU A 128 11.32 7.78 -6.92
C LEU A 128 10.03 7.61 -6.10
N GLN A 129 8.88 7.66 -6.79
CA GLN A 129 7.57 7.56 -6.19
C GLN A 129 7.18 6.13 -5.81
N TYR A 130 7.38 5.15 -6.70
CA TYR A 130 6.95 3.77 -6.41
C TYR A 130 7.85 3.05 -5.41
N ALA A 131 9.10 3.47 -5.19
CA ALA A 131 9.93 2.75 -4.22
C ALA A 131 9.45 2.87 -2.78
N ARG A 132 8.68 3.91 -2.45
CA ARG A 132 8.12 4.09 -1.13
C ARG A 132 6.94 3.14 -0.95
N ASN A 133 6.88 2.47 0.19
CA ASN A 133 5.84 1.49 0.47
C ASN A 133 4.46 2.10 0.72
N THR A 134 4.36 3.41 0.94
CA THR A 134 3.08 4.10 1.15
C THR A 134 2.90 5.22 0.14
N THR A 135 1.75 5.22 -0.52
CA THR A 135 1.37 6.25 -1.49
C THR A 135 -0.01 6.82 -1.17
N THR A 136 -0.13 8.15 -1.18
CA THR A 136 -1.39 8.88 -0.97
C THR A 136 -1.80 9.60 -2.24
N PHE A 137 -3.10 9.62 -2.51
CA PHE A 137 -3.68 10.33 -3.65
C PHE A 137 -4.61 11.43 -3.18
N ALA A 138 -4.56 12.60 -3.81
CA ALA A 138 -5.46 13.71 -3.51
C ALA A 138 -5.82 14.50 -4.78
N GLY A 139 -7.03 15.06 -4.77
CA GLY A 139 -7.58 15.82 -5.90
C GLY A 139 -9.09 15.69 -5.99
N THR A 140 -9.71 16.54 -6.80
CA THR A 140 -11.14 16.46 -7.13
C THR A 140 -11.27 15.86 -8.52
N LEU A 141 -11.71 14.61 -8.58
CA LEU A 141 -11.80 13.90 -9.84
C LEU A 141 -12.94 14.44 -10.69
N THR A 142 -12.63 14.69 -11.95
CA THR A 142 -13.57 15.07 -13.02
C THR A 142 -13.66 13.99 -14.11
N GLY A 143 -12.89 12.91 -13.96
CA GLY A 143 -12.92 11.70 -14.78
C GLY A 143 -12.27 10.52 -14.05
N ASN A 144 -12.41 9.31 -14.60
CA ASN A 144 -11.72 8.15 -14.06
C ASN A 144 -10.21 8.28 -14.26
N VAL A 145 -9.43 7.94 -13.24
CA VAL A 145 -7.97 8.03 -13.27
C VAL A 145 -7.35 6.68 -12.98
N GLN A 146 -6.34 6.32 -13.78
CA GLN A 146 -5.48 5.18 -13.53
C GLN A 146 -4.14 5.64 -12.96
N ILE A 147 -3.72 5.03 -11.85
CA ILE A 147 -2.37 5.16 -11.31
C ILE A 147 -1.59 3.90 -11.69
N ILE A 148 -0.53 4.11 -12.45
CA ILE A 148 0.26 3.04 -13.06
C ILE A 148 1.51 2.81 -12.19
N PHE A 149 1.52 1.67 -11.52
CA PHE A 149 2.63 1.12 -10.74
C PHE A 149 3.57 0.30 -11.64
N PRO A 150 4.84 0.10 -11.23
CA PRO A 150 5.73 -0.80 -11.95
C PRO A 150 5.28 -2.27 -11.77
N ALA A 151 5.66 -3.11 -12.73
CA ALA A 151 5.45 -4.56 -12.65
C ALA A 151 6.59 -5.21 -11.84
N THR A 152 6.69 -4.91 -10.55
CA THR A 152 7.74 -5.42 -9.65
C THR A 152 7.18 -6.25 -8.51
N LEU A 153 8.05 -7.03 -7.85
CA LEU A 153 7.73 -7.82 -6.66
C LEU A 153 7.80 -6.95 -5.40
N GLN A 154 6.84 -6.02 -5.24
CA GLN A 154 6.80 -5.10 -4.11
C GLN A 154 5.38 -4.94 -3.57
N THR A 155 5.27 -4.55 -2.30
CA THR A 155 4.01 -4.28 -1.61
C THR A 155 3.84 -2.77 -1.39
N TRP A 156 2.62 -2.28 -1.62
CA TRP A 156 2.26 -0.88 -1.41
C TRP A 156 0.98 -0.74 -0.60
N THR A 157 1.02 0.15 0.40
CA THR A 157 -0.18 0.69 1.02
C THR A 157 -0.60 1.93 0.25
N VAL A 158 -1.80 1.89 -0.30
CA VAL A 158 -2.36 2.98 -1.10
C VAL A 158 -3.53 3.60 -0.35
N ILE A 159 -3.49 4.92 -0.21
CA ILE A 159 -4.53 5.71 0.47
C ILE A 159 -5.13 6.67 -0.56
N ASN A 160 -6.43 6.58 -0.77
CA ASN A 160 -7.13 7.42 -1.73
C ASN A 160 -7.93 8.52 -1.03
N ASN A 161 -7.36 9.72 -0.90
CA ASN A 161 -8.02 10.91 -0.38
C ASN A 161 -8.62 11.79 -1.49
N THR A 162 -8.83 11.24 -2.69
CA THR A 162 -9.54 11.98 -3.76
C THR A 162 -11.02 12.14 -3.44
N THR A 163 -11.64 13.13 -4.08
CA THR A 163 -13.07 13.43 -3.97
C THR A 163 -13.73 13.46 -5.35
N GLY A 164 -15.06 13.50 -5.41
CA GLY A 164 -15.84 13.57 -6.65
C GLY A 164 -16.60 12.27 -6.94
N ALA A 165 -17.14 12.12 -8.15
CA ALA A 165 -17.97 10.96 -8.50
C ALA A 165 -17.22 9.82 -9.24
N PHE A 166 -15.90 9.95 -9.41
CA PHE A 166 -15.10 9.09 -10.27
C PHE A 166 -14.15 8.18 -9.48
N THR A 167 -13.58 7.19 -10.16
CA THR A 167 -12.75 6.16 -9.53
C THR A 167 -11.26 6.38 -9.77
N VAL A 168 -10.45 6.05 -8.77
CA VAL A 168 -9.00 5.78 -8.93
C VAL A 168 -8.79 4.28 -9.06
N THR A 169 -8.13 3.85 -10.13
CA THR A 169 -7.70 2.46 -10.34
C THR A 169 -6.19 2.36 -10.28
N CYS A 170 -5.66 1.51 -9.39
CA CYS A 170 -4.23 1.22 -9.32
C CYS A 170 -3.95 -0.05 -10.11
N LYS A 171 -3.05 0.01 -11.09
CA LYS A 171 -2.70 -1.12 -11.96
C LYS A 171 -1.25 -1.05 -12.42
N THR A 172 -0.73 -2.13 -12.98
CA THR A 172 0.49 -2.08 -13.81
C THR A 172 0.12 -1.64 -15.24
N ALA A 173 1.09 -1.34 -16.10
CA ALA A 173 0.83 -0.83 -17.44
C ALA A 173 -0.07 -1.77 -18.28
N SER A 174 0.21 -3.08 -18.23
CA SER A 174 -0.56 -4.12 -18.94
C SER A 174 -1.59 -4.83 -18.05
N GLY A 175 -1.52 -4.68 -16.73
CA GLY A 175 -2.35 -5.41 -15.79
C GLY A 175 -3.76 -4.85 -15.62
N THR A 176 -4.61 -5.61 -14.95
CA THR A 176 -5.98 -5.17 -14.62
C THR A 176 -5.97 -4.22 -13.43
N GLY A 177 -5.27 -4.60 -12.36
CA GLY A 177 -5.23 -3.86 -11.10
C GLY A 177 -6.54 -3.91 -10.33
N ALA A 178 -6.75 -2.95 -9.42
CA ALA A 178 -8.00 -2.79 -8.69
C ALA A 178 -8.32 -1.32 -8.38
N ALA A 179 -9.61 -1.02 -8.23
CA ALA A 179 -10.07 0.29 -7.78
C ALA A 179 -9.79 0.49 -6.28
N VAL A 180 -9.52 1.74 -5.90
CA VAL A 180 -9.39 2.14 -4.49
C VAL A 180 -10.52 3.10 -4.16
N ALA A 181 -11.37 2.73 -3.20
CA ALA A 181 -12.50 3.56 -2.78
C ALA A 181 -12.01 4.93 -2.27
N GLN A 182 -12.76 5.98 -2.58
CA GLN A 182 -12.48 7.33 -2.06
C GLN A 182 -12.62 7.36 -0.54
N GLY A 183 -11.70 8.06 0.13
CA GLY A 183 -11.53 8.04 1.58
C GLY A 183 -11.01 6.72 2.14
N GLY A 184 -10.68 5.75 1.28
CA GLY A 184 -10.28 4.40 1.65
C GLY A 184 -8.78 4.14 1.55
N GLN A 185 -8.37 3.00 2.09
CA GLN A 185 -7.01 2.46 2.00
C GLN A 185 -7.07 1.02 1.46
N GLN A 186 -6.08 0.64 0.66
CA GLN A 186 -5.92 -0.70 0.12
C GLN A 186 -4.45 -1.12 0.16
N LEU A 187 -4.19 -2.37 0.57
CA LEU A 187 -2.88 -2.99 0.42
C LEU A 187 -2.81 -3.71 -0.94
N PHE A 188 -1.79 -3.37 -1.71
CA PHE A 188 -1.46 -3.99 -2.98
C PHE A 188 -0.13 -4.73 -2.90
N TRP A 189 0.01 -5.81 -3.66
CA TRP A 189 1.28 -6.49 -3.89
C TRP A 189 1.43 -6.82 -5.37
N GLY A 190 2.61 -6.54 -5.91
CA GLY A 190 2.96 -6.86 -7.28
C GLY A 190 3.54 -8.26 -7.40
N ASP A 191 3.15 -8.99 -8.44
CA ASP A 191 3.66 -10.34 -8.76
C ASP A 191 4.67 -10.33 -9.93
N GLY A 192 5.16 -9.14 -10.30
CA GLY A 192 5.99 -8.95 -11.48
C GLY A 192 5.21 -8.78 -12.79
N THR A 193 3.88 -8.92 -12.77
CA THR A 193 3.00 -8.72 -13.94
C THR A 193 1.81 -7.82 -13.61
N ASN A 194 1.05 -8.18 -12.57
CA ASN A 194 -0.16 -7.53 -12.10
C ASN A 194 0.04 -6.90 -10.72
N LEU A 195 -0.88 -6.00 -10.39
CA LEU A 195 -1.04 -5.44 -9.07
C LEU A 195 -2.25 -6.09 -8.41
N ASN A 196 -2.02 -6.90 -7.38
CA ASN A 196 -3.03 -7.71 -6.72
C ASN A 196 -3.42 -7.10 -5.37
N THR A 197 -4.64 -7.38 -4.89
CA THR A 197 -5.10 -6.99 -3.54
C THR A 197 -5.40 -8.24 -2.71
N LEU A 198 -5.34 -8.11 -1.38
CA LEU A 198 -5.79 -9.17 -0.47
C LEU A 198 -7.30 -9.41 -0.54
N SER A 199 -8.06 -8.39 -0.94
CA SER A 199 -9.51 -8.46 -1.17
C SER A 199 -9.91 -9.15 -2.48
N GLY A 200 -8.95 -9.41 -3.38
CA GLY A 200 -9.15 -10.21 -4.59
C GLY A 200 -9.32 -11.70 -4.34
N ASN A 201 -8.96 -12.18 -3.14
CA ASN A 201 -9.36 -13.50 -2.68
C ASN A 201 -10.67 -13.32 -1.90
N SER A 202 -11.81 -13.61 -2.53
CA SER A 202 -13.16 -13.39 -2.00
C SER A 202 -13.52 -14.14 -0.69
N ALA A 203 -12.53 -14.63 0.08
CA ALA A 203 -12.76 -15.34 1.33
C ALA A 203 -11.59 -15.18 2.34
N ILE A 204 -11.32 -13.97 2.82
CA ILE A 204 -11.23 -13.81 4.28
C ILE A 204 -12.56 -13.19 4.72
N VAL A 205 -13.63 -13.96 4.52
CA VAL A 205 -14.78 -13.80 5.39
C VAL A 205 -14.35 -14.53 6.65
N LEU A 206 -14.34 -13.86 7.80
CA LEU A 206 -14.46 -14.57 9.07
C LEU A 206 -15.81 -15.28 9.01
N ASN A 207 -15.82 -16.49 8.47
CA ASN A 207 -17.01 -17.32 8.39
C ASN A 207 -17.27 -17.86 9.79
N VAL A 208 -17.78 -16.99 10.66
CA VAL A 208 -18.41 -17.43 11.89
C VAL A 208 -19.72 -18.07 11.48
N GLY A 209 -19.75 -19.40 11.48
CA GLY A 209 -21.02 -20.11 11.45
C GLY A 209 -21.92 -19.61 12.57
N ASN A 210 -23.24 -19.77 12.43
CA ASN A 210 -24.20 -19.44 13.48
C ASN A 210 -23.68 -19.91 14.84
N ALA A 211 -23.64 -19.00 15.81
CA ALA A 211 -23.12 -19.31 17.14
C ALA A 211 -23.89 -20.50 17.73
N THR A 212 -23.20 -21.64 17.88
CA THR A 212 -23.73 -22.83 18.55
C THR A 212 -23.59 -22.76 20.07
N ALA A 213 -22.80 -21.80 20.57
CA ALA A 213 -22.64 -21.48 21.99
C ALA A 213 -22.42 -19.96 22.18
N PRO A 214 -22.82 -19.37 23.34
CA PRO A 214 -22.66 -17.93 23.61
C PRO A 214 -21.20 -17.45 23.55
N THR A 215 -20.23 -18.33 23.78
CA THR A 215 -18.79 -18.03 23.78
C THR A 215 -18.19 -17.95 22.37
N HIS A 216 -18.95 -18.26 21.32
CA HIS A 216 -18.49 -18.25 19.92
C HIS A 216 -19.08 -17.08 19.10
N ALA A 217 -19.80 -16.15 19.74
CA ALA A 217 -20.35 -14.99 19.05
C ALA A 217 -19.26 -13.93 18.82
N MET A 218 -19.04 -13.54 17.55
CA MET A 218 -18.25 -12.33 17.25
C MET A 218 -19.00 -11.09 17.75
N ASN A 219 -18.30 -10.24 18.51
CA ASN A 219 -18.82 -8.94 18.94
C ASN A 219 -18.76 -7.96 17.76
N GLN A 220 -19.82 -7.90 16.94
CA GLN A 220 -19.94 -6.93 15.87
C GLN A 220 -20.36 -5.58 16.47
N GLN A 221 -19.50 -4.56 16.34
CA GLN A 221 -19.83 -3.21 16.83
C GLN A 221 -21.09 -2.66 16.14
N THR A 222 -21.87 -1.92 16.91
CA THR A 222 -23.27 -1.54 16.72
C THR A 222 -23.64 -0.78 15.43
N ALA A 223 -22.69 -0.49 14.54
CA ALA A 223 -22.94 0.24 13.29
C ALA A 223 -23.58 -0.63 12.18
N ASP A 224 -23.29 -1.94 12.15
CA ASP A 224 -23.76 -2.85 11.09
C ASP A 224 -25.09 -3.56 11.41
N ALA A 225 -25.64 -3.36 12.61
CA ALA A 225 -26.86 -4.03 13.06
C ALA A 225 -28.16 -3.45 12.45
N ARG A 226 -28.09 -2.54 11.47
CA ARG A 226 -29.28 -1.93 10.85
C ARG A 226 -30.07 -2.88 9.94
N TYR A 227 -29.57 -4.10 9.70
CA TYR A 227 -30.26 -5.12 8.90
C TYR A 227 -30.23 -6.55 9.47
N ALA A 228 -29.99 -6.73 10.77
CA ALA A 228 -29.97 -8.06 11.41
C ALA A 228 -31.23 -8.30 12.26
N LEU A 229 -32.39 -8.35 11.62
CA LEU A 229 -33.63 -8.86 12.22
C LEU A 229 -34.16 -10.03 11.39
N SER A 230 -33.33 -11.05 11.18
CA SER A 230 -33.79 -12.42 10.83
C SER A 230 -32.64 -13.41 10.72
N ALA A 231 -32.11 -13.90 11.86
CA ALA A 231 -31.44 -15.19 11.90
C ALA A 231 -31.36 -15.74 13.33
N SER A 232 -32.47 -16.25 13.87
CA SER A 232 -32.43 -17.16 15.03
C SER A 232 -33.05 -18.50 14.65
N ALA A 233 -32.25 -19.40 14.08
CA ALA A 233 -32.41 -20.84 14.28
C ALA A 233 -31.40 -21.17 15.39
N MET A 234 -31.74 -21.72 16.56
CA MET A 234 -32.76 -22.69 16.92
C MET A 234 -33.20 -22.45 18.37
N GLY A 235 -34.50 -22.60 18.65
CA GLY A 235 -35.07 -22.53 19.99
C GLY A 235 -36.32 -21.66 20.00
N LYS A 236 -37.43 -22.20 20.51
CA LYS A 236 -38.70 -21.49 20.67
C LYS A 236 -38.47 -20.20 21.47
N ASN A 237 -38.43 -19.05 20.82
CA ASN A 237 -38.47 -17.76 21.52
C ASN A 237 -39.86 -17.57 22.12
N ARG A 238 -40.08 -18.14 23.31
CA ARG A 238 -41.12 -17.73 24.25
C ARG A 238 -40.70 -16.39 24.84
N PHE A 239 -41.10 -15.29 24.21
CA PHE A 239 -41.18 -14.03 24.92
C PHE A 239 -42.31 -14.13 25.93
N ILE A 240 -41.99 -14.35 27.20
CA ILE A 240 -42.92 -14.09 28.29
C ILE A 240 -42.19 -13.32 29.38
N ASN A 241 -42.40 -12.00 29.37
CA ASN A 241 -42.81 -11.31 30.58
C ASN A 241 -43.77 -10.18 30.20
N GLY A 242 -45.09 -10.40 30.36
CA GLY A 242 -46.05 -9.30 30.48
C GLY A 242 -46.90 -8.85 29.27
N ALA A 243 -47.33 -9.78 28.40
CA ALA A 243 -48.46 -9.67 27.46
C ALA A 243 -48.18 -9.14 26.02
N MET A 244 -48.06 -10.08 25.07
CA MET A 244 -49.03 -10.30 23.99
C MET A 244 -48.54 -11.47 23.12
N VAL A 245 -49.34 -12.54 23.05
CA VAL A 245 -49.07 -13.69 22.19
C VAL A 245 -49.54 -13.33 20.78
N ILE A 246 -48.60 -13.16 19.84
CA ILE A 246 -48.94 -13.18 18.41
C ILE A 246 -48.96 -14.65 18.00
N ASP A 247 -50.17 -15.20 17.86
CA ASP A 247 -50.38 -16.51 17.25
C ASP A 247 -49.97 -16.43 15.77
N GLN A 248 -48.83 -17.01 15.42
CA GLN A 248 -48.27 -16.99 14.07
C GLN A 248 -49.04 -17.86 13.06
N ARG A 249 -50.21 -18.41 13.41
CA ARG A 249 -51.00 -19.23 12.47
C ARG A 249 -51.46 -18.51 11.19
N ASN A 250 -51.37 -17.17 11.11
CA ASN A 250 -51.71 -16.40 9.91
C ASN A 250 -50.66 -15.34 9.55
N ALA A 251 -49.50 -15.77 9.05
CA ALA A 251 -48.54 -14.86 8.41
C ALA A 251 -49.15 -14.30 7.11
N GLY A 252 -49.60 -13.04 7.12
CA GLY A 252 -50.11 -12.33 5.94
C GLY A 252 -51.34 -11.44 6.14
N ALA A 253 -51.95 -11.41 7.33
CA ALA A 253 -53.09 -10.52 7.60
C ALA A 253 -52.69 -9.34 8.51
N SER A 254 -52.87 -8.11 8.02
CA SER A 254 -52.77 -6.89 8.84
C SER A 254 -53.83 -6.91 9.94
N LYS A 255 -53.42 -6.78 11.20
CA LYS A 255 -54.32 -6.54 12.33
C LYS A 255 -54.04 -5.18 12.95
N THR A 256 -54.97 -4.26 12.76
CA THR A 256 -54.96 -2.93 13.37
C THR A 256 -55.48 -3.03 14.79
N PHE A 257 -54.69 -2.61 15.78
CA PHE A 257 -55.13 -2.54 17.18
C PHE A 257 -55.54 -1.10 17.49
N THR A 258 -56.83 -0.86 17.68
CA THR A 258 -57.33 0.43 18.19
C THR A 258 -57.48 0.32 19.69
N ALA A 259 -56.71 1.11 20.44
CA ALA A 259 -56.82 1.20 21.89
C ALA A 259 -57.96 2.17 22.27
N ALA A 260 -59.04 1.65 22.86
CA ALA A 260 -59.94 2.45 23.68
C ALA A 260 -60.47 1.60 24.86
N ALA A 261 -60.49 2.23 26.02
CA ALA A 261 -60.52 1.65 27.35
C ALA A 261 -61.94 1.33 27.89
N VAL A 262 -61.92 0.76 29.10
CA VAL A 262 -62.99 0.65 30.12
C VAL A 262 -63.84 -0.64 30.06
N LEU A 263 -63.44 -1.63 30.88
CA LEU A 263 -64.34 -2.65 31.41
C LEU A 263 -65.27 -1.99 32.44
N HIS A 264 -66.54 -1.77 32.12
CA HIS A 264 -67.60 -1.55 33.12
C HIS A 264 -68.97 -2.02 32.62
N ARG A 265 -69.64 -2.79 33.51
CA ARG A 265 -71.06 -3.21 33.52
C ARG A 265 -71.42 -4.26 32.45
N SER A 266 -72.07 -5.38 32.74
CA SER A 266 -73.23 -5.55 33.63
C SER A 266 -73.34 -6.96 34.19
N LEU A 267 -73.13 -7.08 35.50
CA LEU A 267 -73.68 -8.15 36.34
C LEU A 267 -75.15 -7.81 36.60
N VAL A 268 -76.00 -7.93 35.58
CA VAL A 268 -77.46 -7.76 35.67
C VAL A 268 -78.12 -8.84 34.80
N CYS A 269 -78.09 -10.08 35.28
CA CYS A 269 -78.91 -11.17 34.72
C CYS A 269 -79.55 -12.06 35.81
N ILE A 270 -79.48 -11.68 37.09
CA ILE A 270 -80.07 -12.45 38.19
C ILE A 270 -81.49 -11.99 38.57
N LEU A 271 -82.00 -10.85 38.09
CA LEU A 271 -83.29 -10.32 38.59
C LEU A 271 -84.38 -10.01 37.55
N HIS A 272 -84.38 -10.64 36.38
CA HIS A 272 -85.50 -10.53 35.42
C HIS A 272 -86.06 -11.88 34.94
N ARG A 273 -85.67 -13.00 35.56
CA ARG A 273 -86.26 -14.32 35.29
C ARG A 273 -87.27 -14.75 36.36
N CYS A 274 -87.92 -13.77 36.99
CA CYS A 274 -88.94 -13.97 38.00
C CYS A 274 -89.97 -12.84 37.95
N GLN A 275 -90.61 -12.65 36.78
CA GLN A 275 -91.94 -12.07 36.60
C GLN A 275 -92.23 -11.99 35.10
N HIS A 276 -93.37 -12.55 34.70
CA HIS A 276 -93.93 -12.54 33.34
C HIS A 276 -93.27 -13.50 32.33
N TYR A 277 -93.69 -14.76 32.35
CA TYR A 277 -94.31 -15.42 31.19
C TYR A 277 -95.13 -16.62 31.69
N TRP A 278 -96.23 -16.30 32.38
CA TRP A 278 -97.47 -17.04 32.20
C TRP A 278 -98.02 -16.62 30.85
N THR A 279 -97.98 -17.50 29.84
CA THR A 279 -98.93 -17.61 28.71
C THR A 279 -98.41 -18.67 27.73
N ALA A 280 -98.81 -19.93 27.93
CA ALA A 280 -99.22 -20.91 26.91
C ALA A 280 -99.20 -22.33 27.51
N LEU A 281 -100.40 -22.92 27.61
CA LEU A 281 -100.74 -24.36 27.67
C LEU A 281 -100.00 -25.24 28.69
#